data_AF-A0A534PR45-F1
#
_entry.id   AF-A0A534PR45-F1
#
_cell.length_a   1.000
_cell.length_b   1.000
_cell.length_c   1.000
_cell.angle_alpha   90.00
_cell.angle_beta   90.00
_cell.angle_gamma   90.00
#
_symmetry.space_group_name_H-M   'P 1'
#
loop_
_entity.id
_entity.type
_entity.pdbx_description
1 polymer ?
#
loop_
_entity_poly.entity_id
_entity_poly.type
_entity_poly.pdbx_seq_one_letter_code
_entity_poly.pdbx_strand_id
1 'polypeptide(L)'
;MAGRLTRFLNLERPRKPDDTPAHGVATKARFTGEEPPAASPDEMFRAERETQLQSGVEIDTTDAAEQPFLRCPVCEADNSKFAVKCINCQSRLDSDDVRAWNARLWQARRAARVLEQQPPPQVLLERNRLLGESIAQEVAEHERLRMNWTEPGNSTPLGMRLLELIPNQNARFAVAMALVGTFFGAGTLAYVERKHPVLRTVAIVLAISLLVLFTPNRRRRGFWSDD
;
A
#
# COMPACT_ATOMS: atom_id res chain seq x y z
N MET A 1 10.32 11.27 25.12
CA MET A 1 9.16 10.50 24.61
C MET A 1 8.94 9.20 25.41
N ALA A 2 8.84 9.26 26.74
CA ALA A 2 8.75 8.05 27.58
C ALA A 2 7.43 7.91 28.38
N GLY A 3 6.48 8.84 28.22
CA GLY A 3 5.26 8.91 29.06
C GLY A 3 3.99 8.25 28.48
N ARG A 4 4.02 7.68 27.28
CA ARG A 4 2.81 7.16 26.59
C ARG A 4 2.54 5.66 26.74
N LEU A 5 3.45 4.89 27.35
CA LEU A 5 3.32 3.43 27.47
C LEU A 5 2.94 2.95 28.87
N THR A 6 2.85 3.84 29.86
CA THR A 6 2.49 3.49 31.25
C THR A 6 1.01 3.15 31.45
N ARG A 7 0.14 3.49 30.48
CA ARG A 7 -1.30 3.20 30.56
C ARG A 7 -1.62 1.70 30.53
N PHE A 8 -0.75 0.89 29.93
CA PHE A 8 -0.98 -0.55 29.77
C PHE A 8 -0.43 -1.39 30.93
N LEU A 9 0.47 -0.83 31.75
CA LEU A 9 1.09 -1.52 32.89
C LEU A 9 0.14 -1.74 34.08
N ASN A 10 -1.02 -1.08 34.12
CA ASN A 10 -1.98 -1.18 35.22
C ASN A 10 -3.19 -2.08 34.94
N LEU A 11 -3.24 -2.77 33.79
CA LEU A 11 -4.38 -3.63 33.43
C LEU A 11 -4.27 -5.07 33.94
N GLU A 12 -3.08 -5.53 34.34
CA GLU A 12 -2.84 -6.91 34.79
C GLU A 12 -2.87 -7.09 36.31
N ARG A 13 -3.30 -6.08 37.09
CA ARG A 13 -3.42 -6.27 38.54
C ARG A 13 -4.59 -7.20 38.84
N PRO A 14 -4.39 -8.35 39.52
CA PRO A 14 -5.49 -9.21 39.94
C PRO A 14 -6.42 -8.41 40.87
N ARG A 15 -7.70 -8.32 40.49
CA ARG A 15 -8.72 -7.62 41.27
C ARG A 15 -8.88 -8.32 42.61
N LYS A 16 -8.79 -7.55 43.71
CA LYS A 16 -9.18 -8.04 45.03
C LYS A 16 -10.70 -8.26 45.03
N PRO A 17 -11.21 -9.30 45.69
CA PRO A 17 -12.63 -9.65 45.68
C PRO A 17 -13.56 -8.56 46.26
N ASP A 18 -13.02 -7.60 47.02
CA ASP A 18 -13.79 -6.48 47.59
C ASP A 18 -13.81 -5.19 46.73
N ASP A 19 -13.07 -5.13 45.61
CA ASP A 19 -13.08 -3.96 44.71
C ASP A 19 -14.29 -4.01 43.77
N THR A 20 -15.47 -3.75 44.32
CA THR A 20 -16.70 -3.54 43.53
C THR A 20 -16.84 -2.04 43.22
N PRO A 21 -16.86 -1.60 41.95
CA PRO A 21 -17.03 -0.19 41.64
C PRO A 21 -18.42 0.30 42.07
N ALA A 22 -18.45 1.42 42.81
CA ALA A 22 -19.66 2.08 43.31
C ALA A 22 -20.44 2.82 42.19
N HIS A 23 -20.69 2.15 41.06
CA HIS A 23 -21.51 2.71 39.98
C HIS A 23 -22.90 2.06 40.03
N GLY A 24 -23.93 2.87 40.29
CA GLY A 24 -25.33 2.44 40.49
C GLY A 24 -26.03 1.83 39.26
N VAL A 25 -25.29 1.41 38.24
CA VAL A 25 -25.84 0.89 36.97
C VAL A 25 -25.98 -0.64 37.00
N ALA A 26 -25.40 -1.31 37.99
CA ALA A 26 -25.43 -2.77 38.13
C ALA A 26 -25.79 -3.20 39.57
N THR A 27 -26.95 -2.79 40.07
CA THR A 27 -27.54 -3.42 41.25
C THR A 27 -28.08 -4.81 40.88
N LYS A 28 -27.88 -5.80 41.76
CA LYS A 28 -28.39 -7.18 41.60
C LYS A 28 -29.89 -7.24 41.26
N ALA A 29 -30.66 -6.25 41.72
CA ALA A 29 -32.09 -6.11 41.46
C ALA A 29 -32.47 -6.09 39.97
N ARG A 30 -31.57 -5.65 39.07
CA ARG A 30 -31.82 -5.63 37.61
C ARG A 30 -31.92 -7.05 37.01
N PHE A 31 -31.28 -8.03 37.64
CA PHE A 31 -31.17 -9.40 37.12
C PHE A 31 -32.06 -10.40 37.86
N THR A 32 -32.73 -10.00 38.94
CA THR A 32 -33.62 -10.87 39.73
C THR A 32 -35.08 -10.82 39.30
N GLY A 33 -35.44 -9.98 38.32
CA GLY A 33 -36.77 -10.00 37.69
C GLY A 33 -37.93 -9.63 38.63
N GLU A 34 -37.65 -8.93 39.73
CA GLU A 34 -38.72 -8.36 40.56
C GLU A 34 -39.39 -7.20 39.80
N GLU A 35 -40.67 -7.41 39.48
CA GLU A 35 -41.55 -6.42 38.83
C GLU A 35 -41.67 -5.17 39.71
N PRO A 36 -41.27 -3.98 39.22
CA PRO A 36 -41.50 -2.75 39.97
C PRO A 36 -43.01 -2.43 39.99
N PRO A 37 -43.57 -1.98 41.12
CA PRO A 37 -44.98 -1.64 41.20
C PRO A 37 -45.30 -0.36 40.40
N ALA A 38 -46.29 -0.49 39.52
CA ALA A 38 -47.12 0.52 38.85
C ALA A 38 -46.44 1.74 38.18
N ALA A 39 -46.60 1.79 36.85
CA ALA A 39 -46.44 2.96 35.96
C ALA A 39 -45.08 3.67 36.10
N SER A 40 -44.02 2.93 35.78
CA SER A 40 -42.71 3.56 35.57
C SER A 40 -42.77 4.47 34.33
N PRO A 41 -42.06 5.62 34.31
CA PRO A 41 -41.97 6.50 33.14
C PRO A 41 -41.62 5.76 31.83
N ASP A 42 -40.90 4.65 31.95
CA ASP A 42 -40.53 3.79 30.83
C ASP A 42 -41.73 3.15 30.12
N GLU A 43 -42.82 2.87 30.84
CA GLU A 43 -44.06 2.34 30.24
C GLU A 43 -44.81 3.42 29.45
N MET A 44 -44.79 4.67 29.93
CA MET A 44 -45.32 5.80 29.17
C MET A 44 -44.51 6.03 27.89
N PHE A 45 -43.18 5.96 27.95
CA PHE A 45 -42.33 6.08 26.75
C PHE A 45 -42.54 4.92 25.77
N ARG A 46 -42.84 3.70 26.24
CA ARG A 46 -43.22 2.58 25.36
C ARG A 46 -44.56 2.83 24.66
N ALA A 47 -45.58 3.24 25.40
CA ALA A 47 -46.90 3.53 24.84
C ALA A 47 -46.86 4.67 23.82
N GLU A 48 -46.08 5.73 24.08
CA GLU A 48 -45.87 6.84 23.15
C GLU A 48 -45.09 6.42 21.90
N ARG A 49 -44.10 5.52 22.06
CA ARG A 49 -43.36 4.95 20.93
C ARG A 49 -44.25 4.03 20.07
N GLU A 50 -45.15 3.25 20.67
CA GLU A 50 -46.11 2.40 19.95
C GLU A 50 -47.13 3.23 19.16
N THR A 51 -47.58 4.36 19.71
CA THR A 51 -48.47 5.29 18.98
C THR A 51 -47.73 6.02 17.85
N GLN A 52 -46.44 6.37 18.01
CA GLN A 52 -45.63 6.88 16.90
C GLN A 52 -45.37 5.82 15.81
N LEU A 53 -45.23 4.55 16.16
CA LEU A 53 -45.07 3.49 15.16
C LEU A 53 -46.36 3.21 14.38
N GLN A 54 -47.53 3.49 14.98
CA GLN A 54 -48.82 3.42 14.29
C GLN A 54 -49.05 4.59 13.32
N SER A 55 -48.21 5.63 13.30
CA SER A 55 -48.29 6.71 12.31
C SER A 55 -47.73 6.26 10.95
N GLY A 56 -48.35 5.24 10.33
CA GLY A 56 -48.32 4.95 8.89
C GLY A 56 -47.00 5.18 8.15
N VAL A 57 -45.85 4.80 8.72
CA VAL A 57 -44.58 4.86 8.00
C VAL A 57 -44.58 3.69 7.03
N GLU A 58 -45.00 3.96 5.80
CA GLU A 58 -44.93 3.01 4.70
C GLU A 58 -43.46 2.67 4.43
N ILE A 59 -43.07 1.44 4.77
CA ILE A 59 -41.73 0.93 4.48
C ILE A 59 -41.68 0.72 2.98
N ASP A 60 -40.85 1.50 2.30
CA ASP A 60 -40.58 1.33 0.88
C ASP A 60 -39.93 -0.05 0.65
N THR A 61 -40.72 -1.00 0.16
CA THR A 61 -40.32 -2.37 -0.17
C THR A 61 -39.57 -2.47 -1.49
N THR A 62 -39.39 -1.35 -2.21
CA THR A 62 -38.57 -1.33 -3.42
C THR A 62 -37.14 -1.66 -3.03
N ASP A 63 -36.63 -2.78 -3.55
CA ASP A 63 -35.30 -3.31 -3.22
C ASP A 63 -34.26 -2.18 -3.30
N ALA A 64 -33.49 -1.99 -2.21
CA ALA A 64 -32.46 -0.96 -2.13
C ALA A 64 -31.40 -1.10 -3.25
N ALA A 65 -31.32 -2.27 -3.87
CA ALA A 65 -30.48 -2.57 -5.02
C ALA A 65 -30.95 -1.88 -6.33
N GLU A 66 -32.24 -1.53 -6.45
CA GLU A 66 -32.81 -1.04 -7.72
C GLU A 66 -32.61 0.46 -7.95
N GLN A 67 -32.66 1.26 -6.87
CA GLN A 67 -32.44 2.71 -6.90
C GLN A 67 -32.00 3.22 -5.52
N PRO A 68 -30.69 3.20 -5.21
CA PRO A 68 -30.20 3.60 -3.89
C PRO A 68 -30.20 5.13 -3.66
N PHE A 69 -30.18 5.94 -4.72
CA PHE A 69 -30.11 7.40 -4.63
C PHE A 69 -30.87 8.12 -5.76
N LEU A 70 -31.24 9.38 -5.51
CA LEU A 70 -31.81 10.30 -6.49
C LEU A 70 -30.72 11.18 -7.07
N ARG A 71 -30.62 11.26 -8.39
CA ARG A 71 -29.74 12.20 -9.07
C ARG A 71 -30.53 13.45 -9.45
N CYS A 72 -29.96 14.63 -9.20
CA CYS A 72 -30.60 15.90 -9.54
C CYS A 72 -30.51 16.14 -11.06
N PRO A 73 -31.60 16.49 -11.77
CA PRO A 73 -31.53 16.78 -13.20
C PRO A 73 -30.86 18.12 -13.53
N VAL A 74 -30.70 19.02 -12.55
CA VAL A 74 -30.11 20.34 -12.76
C VAL A 74 -28.59 20.31 -12.60
N CYS A 75 -28.08 19.74 -11.51
CA CYS A 75 -26.65 19.77 -11.18
C CYS A 75 -26.02 18.37 -11.14
N GLU A 76 -26.77 17.33 -11.49
CA GLU A 76 -26.31 15.93 -11.55
C GLU A 76 -25.71 15.37 -10.25
N ALA A 77 -25.92 16.02 -9.12
CA ALA A 77 -25.46 15.54 -7.82
C ALA A 77 -26.35 14.39 -7.33
N ASP A 78 -25.73 13.41 -6.67
CA ASP A 78 -26.43 12.30 -6.03
C ASP A 78 -26.92 12.72 -4.63
N ASN A 79 -28.16 12.37 -4.31
CA ASN A 79 -28.85 12.71 -3.07
C ASN A 79 -29.52 11.45 -2.49
N SER A 80 -29.90 11.48 -1.21
CA SER A 80 -30.63 10.36 -0.62
C SER A 80 -31.95 10.08 -1.35
N LYS A 81 -32.41 8.82 -1.30
CA LYS A 81 -33.63 8.36 -1.97
C LYS A 81 -34.88 9.20 -1.64
N PHE A 82 -34.93 9.75 -0.43
CA PHE A 82 -36.06 10.54 0.08
C PHE A 82 -35.74 12.03 0.19
N ALA A 83 -34.69 12.53 -0.49
CA ALA A 83 -34.34 13.94 -0.47
C ALA A 83 -35.44 14.78 -1.13
N VAL A 84 -35.98 15.76 -0.40
CA VAL A 84 -36.95 16.73 -0.93
C VAL A 84 -36.26 17.82 -1.77
N LYS A 85 -35.01 18.16 -1.42
CA LYS A 85 -34.20 19.17 -2.11
C LYS A 85 -32.80 18.65 -2.38
N CYS A 86 -32.19 19.13 -3.46
CA CYS A 86 -30.80 18.82 -3.76
C CYS A 86 -29.84 19.48 -2.76
N ILE A 87 -28.88 18.71 -2.24
CA ILE A 87 -27.87 19.22 -1.30
C ILE A 87 -26.97 20.30 -1.92
N ASN A 88 -26.80 20.28 -3.24
CA ASN A 88 -25.89 21.19 -3.94
C ASN A 88 -26.61 22.43 -4.49
N CYS A 89 -27.64 22.24 -5.34
CA CYS A 89 -28.32 23.35 -6.01
C CYS A 89 -29.69 23.73 -5.39
N GLN A 90 -30.11 23.05 -4.32
CA GLN A 90 -31.39 23.29 -3.62
C GLN A 90 -32.66 23.13 -4.48
N SER A 91 -32.55 22.60 -5.70
CA SER A 91 -33.72 22.27 -6.54
C SER A 91 -34.63 21.27 -5.84
N ARG A 92 -35.95 21.36 -6.05
CA ARG A 92 -36.90 20.35 -5.59
C ARG A 92 -36.65 19.02 -6.30
N LEU A 93 -36.67 17.93 -5.54
CA LEU A 93 -36.44 16.57 -6.02
C LEU A 93 -37.68 15.67 -5.81
N ASP A 94 -38.71 16.18 -5.14
CA ASP A 94 -39.96 15.50 -4.80
C ASP A 94 -40.99 15.46 -5.94
N SER A 95 -40.74 16.15 -7.06
CA SER A 95 -41.65 16.21 -8.21
C SER A 95 -41.73 14.90 -9.00
N ASP A 96 -42.90 14.60 -9.58
CA ASP A 96 -43.12 13.43 -10.44
C ASP A 96 -42.17 13.37 -11.65
N ASP A 97 -41.84 14.50 -12.25
CA ASP A 97 -40.92 14.58 -13.37
C ASP A 97 -39.50 14.10 -13.01
N VAL A 98 -39.02 14.47 -11.82
CA VAL A 98 -37.71 14.04 -11.29
C VAL A 98 -37.72 12.53 -11.00
N ARG A 99 -38.84 11.99 -10.51
CA ARG A 99 -39.01 10.54 -10.28
C ARG A 99 -38.98 9.78 -11.60
N ALA A 100 -39.74 10.22 -12.60
CA ALA A 100 -39.77 9.59 -13.92
C ALA A 100 -38.40 9.65 -14.63
N TRP A 101 -37.70 10.78 -14.52
CA TRP A 101 -36.35 10.94 -15.07
C TRP A 101 -35.35 9.97 -14.41
N ASN A 102 -35.35 9.88 -13.07
CA ASN A 102 -34.48 8.96 -12.35
C ASN A 102 -34.82 7.50 -12.67
N ALA A 103 -36.09 7.14 -12.79
CA ALA A 103 -36.50 5.78 -13.17
C ALA A 103 -35.90 5.36 -14.53
N ARG A 104 -35.92 6.26 -15.52
CA ARG A 104 -35.29 6.04 -16.83
C ARG A 104 -33.77 5.93 -16.73
N LEU A 105 -33.13 6.82 -15.96
CA LEU A 105 -31.68 6.80 -15.74
C LEU A 105 -31.23 5.45 -15.17
N TRP A 106 -31.95 4.97 -14.15
CA TRP A 106 -31.62 3.71 -13.49
C TRP A 106 -31.95 2.50 -14.34
N GLN A 107 -33.03 2.52 -15.11
CA GLN A 107 -33.33 1.49 -16.10
C GLN A 107 -32.21 1.38 -17.15
N ALA A 108 -31.71 2.51 -17.68
CA ALA A 108 -30.60 2.53 -18.63
C ALA A 108 -29.31 1.97 -18.02
N ARG A 109 -28.98 2.34 -16.77
CA ARG A 109 -27.82 1.79 -16.05
C ARG A 109 -27.95 0.29 -15.79
N ARG A 110 -29.15 -0.21 -15.49
CA ARG A 110 -29.39 -1.65 -15.34
C ARG A 110 -29.17 -2.38 -16.66
N ALA A 111 -29.71 -1.86 -17.76
CA ALA A 111 -29.48 -2.44 -19.08
C ALA A 111 -27.98 -2.48 -19.42
N ALA A 112 -27.23 -1.41 -19.13
CA ALA A 112 -25.78 -1.35 -19.31
C ALA A 112 -25.03 -2.37 -18.43
N ARG A 113 -25.41 -2.57 -17.16
CA ARG A 113 -24.79 -3.57 -16.28
C ARG A 113 -25.07 -5.01 -16.71
N VAL A 114 -26.23 -5.27 -17.31
CA VAL A 114 -26.56 -6.59 -17.88
C VAL A 114 -25.71 -6.86 -19.12
N LEU A 115 -25.37 -5.83 -19.89
CA LEU A 115 -24.43 -5.92 -21.02
C LEU A 115 -22.97 -6.05 -20.55
N GLU A 116 -22.58 -5.34 -19.50
CA GLU A 116 -21.29 -5.48 -18.81
C GLU A 116 -21.28 -6.67 -17.83
N GLN A 117 -21.80 -7.82 -18.25
CA GLN A 117 -21.66 -9.04 -17.46
C GLN A 117 -20.17 -9.27 -17.18
N GLN A 118 -19.81 -9.15 -15.90
CA GLN A 118 -18.46 -9.44 -15.44
C GLN A 118 -18.13 -10.88 -15.87
N PRO A 119 -16.91 -11.12 -16.40
CA PRO A 119 -16.49 -12.47 -16.70
C PRO A 119 -16.63 -13.32 -15.43
N PRO A 120 -16.97 -14.62 -15.58
CA PRO A 120 -17.21 -15.48 -14.44
C PRO A 120 -16.03 -15.41 -13.46
N PRO A 121 -16.27 -15.54 -12.15
CA PRO A 121 -15.26 -15.30 -11.11
C PRO A 121 -13.99 -16.13 -11.30
N GLN A 122 -14.12 -17.31 -11.92
CA GLN A 122 -12.99 -18.18 -12.28
C GLN A 122 -12.04 -17.53 -13.31
N VAL A 123 -12.59 -16.88 -14.34
CA VAL A 123 -11.80 -16.17 -15.37
C VAL A 123 -11.13 -14.93 -14.80
N LEU A 124 -11.78 -14.24 -13.86
CA LEU A 124 -11.17 -13.12 -13.14
C LEU A 124 -10.00 -13.59 -12.26
N LEU A 125 -10.17 -14.72 -11.55
CA LEU A 125 -9.12 -15.28 -10.71
C LEU A 125 -7.89 -15.68 -11.54
N GLU A 126 -8.10 -16.35 -12.67
CA GLU A 126 -7.02 -16.75 -13.58
C GLU A 126 -6.30 -15.55 -14.17
N ARG A 127 -7.05 -14.52 -14.59
CA ARG A 127 -6.47 -13.26 -15.07
C ARG A 127 -5.65 -12.56 -13.99
N ASN A 128 -6.13 -12.51 -12.75
CA ASN A 128 -5.41 -11.91 -11.64
C ASN A 128 -4.14 -12.69 -11.29
N ARG A 129 -4.18 -14.03 -11.39
CA ARG A 129 -3.01 -14.87 -11.20
C ARG A 129 -1.94 -14.58 -12.23
N LEU A 130 -2.29 -14.53 -13.52
CA LEU A 130 -1.36 -14.21 -14.60
C LEU A 130 -0.75 -12.81 -14.45
N LEU A 131 -1.56 -11.82 -14.05
CA LEU A 131 -1.07 -10.49 -13.74
C LEU A 131 -0.10 -10.50 -12.55
N GLY A 132 -0.42 -11.22 -11.48
CA GLY A 132 0.45 -11.37 -10.32
C GLY A 132 1.79 -12.04 -10.67
N GLU A 133 1.77 -13.07 -11.53
CA GLU A 133 2.98 -13.75 -12.01
C GLU A 133 3.85 -12.82 -12.85
N SER A 134 3.27 -12.00 -13.74
CA SER A 134 4.04 -11.02 -14.53
C SER A 134 4.71 -9.96 -13.67
N ILE A 135 4.01 -9.41 -12.67
CA ILE A 135 4.56 -8.43 -11.74
C ILE A 135 5.67 -9.06 -10.90
N ALA A 136 5.47 -10.30 -10.42
CA ALA A 136 6.48 -11.01 -9.66
C ALA A 136 7.76 -11.24 -10.47
N GLN A 137 7.64 -11.53 -11.78
CA GLN A 137 8.79 -11.65 -12.68
C GLN A 137 9.52 -10.33 -12.86
N GLU A 138 8.81 -9.23 -13.13
CA GLU A 138 9.44 -7.90 -13.26
C GLU A 138 10.17 -7.48 -11.99
N VAL A 139 9.57 -7.69 -10.82
CA VAL A 139 10.20 -7.39 -9.53
C VAL A 139 11.40 -8.29 -9.27
N ALA A 140 11.31 -9.58 -9.59
CA ALA A 140 12.43 -10.51 -9.43
C ALA A 140 13.61 -10.13 -10.33
N GLU A 141 13.37 -9.72 -11.57
CA GLU A 141 14.41 -9.24 -12.49
C GLU A 141 15.06 -7.94 -11.98
N HIS A 142 14.24 -6.99 -11.54
CA HIS A 142 14.72 -5.73 -10.99
C HIS A 142 15.58 -5.94 -9.73
N GLU A 143 15.12 -6.80 -8.82
CA GLU A 143 15.85 -7.08 -7.59
C GLU A 143 17.11 -7.92 -7.88
N ARG A 144 17.10 -8.83 -8.86
CA ARG A 144 18.29 -9.56 -9.30
C ARG A 144 19.37 -8.60 -9.83
N LEU A 145 18.97 -7.59 -10.61
CA LEU A 145 19.90 -6.56 -11.06
C LEU A 145 20.49 -5.82 -9.87
N ARG A 146 19.66 -5.37 -8.93
CA ARG A 146 20.13 -4.68 -7.71
C ARG A 146 21.06 -5.55 -6.85
N MET A 147 20.72 -6.82 -6.64
CA MET A 147 21.54 -7.75 -5.87
C MET A 147 22.88 -8.01 -6.54
N ASN A 148 22.93 -8.13 -7.88
CA ASN A 148 24.18 -8.27 -8.63
C ASN A 148 25.18 -7.13 -8.31
N TRP A 149 24.71 -5.90 -8.12
CA TRP A 149 25.58 -4.78 -7.74
C TRP A 149 26.18 -4.93 -6.34
N THR A 150 25.44 -5.51 -5.39
CA THR A 150 25.83 -5.58 -3.98
C THR A 150 26.40 -6.92 -3.53
N GLU A 151 26.31 -7.99 -4.34
CA GLU A 151 26.65 -9.34 -3.90
C GLU A 151 28.17 -9.54 -3.70
N PRO A 152 28.62 -9.85 -2.46
CA PRO A 152 30.01 -10.17 -2.17
C PRO A 152 30.30 -11.62 -2.62
N GLY A 153 30.47 -11.81 -3.93
CA GLY A 153 30.71 -13.13 -4.51
C GLY A 153 30.79 -13.15 -6.02
N ASN A 154 30.33 -12.09 -6.68
CA ASN A 154 30.44 -11.99 -8.12
C ASN A 154 31.90 -11.73 -8.54
N SER A 155 32.40 -12.57 -9.43
CA SER A 155 33.78 -12.52 -9.94
C SER A 155 34.04 -11.35 -10.88
N THR A 156 33.03 -10.52 -11.16
CA THR A 156 33.18 -9.35 -12.02
C THR A 156 34.03 -8.28 -11.32
N PRO A 157 35.19 -7.91 -11.86
CA PRO A 157 36.04 -6.89 -11.26
C PRO A 157 35.33 -5.53 -11.25
N LEU A 158 35.63 -4.71 -10.23
CA LEU A 158 34.99 -3.41 -10.02
C LEU A 158 35.12 -2.50 -11.26
N GLY A 159 36.26 -2.55 -11.94
CA GLY A 159 36.52 -1.80 -13.16
C GLY A 159 35.57 -2.15 -14.31
N MET A 160 35.16 -3.42 -14.45
CA MET A 160 34.18 -3.81 -15.47
C MET A 160 32.78 -3.30 -15.14
N ARG A 161 32.41 -3.28 -13.86
CA ARG A 161 31.13 -2.72 -13.39
C ARG A 161 31.05 -1.21 -13.62
N LEU A 162 32.15 -0.49 -13.39
CA LEU A 162 32.23 0.95 -13.67
C LEU A 162 32.10 1.24 -15.17
N LEU A 163 32.67 0.39 -16.03
CA LEU A 163 32.51 0.52 -17.48
C LEU A 163 31.07 0.22 -17.96
N GLU A 164 30.29 -0.58 -17.25
CA GLU A 164 28.88 -0.87 -17.57
C GLU A 164 27.94 0.31 -17.28
N LEU A 165 28.34 1.25 -16.41
CA LEU A 165 27.57 2.48 -16.18
C LEU A 165 27.59 3.43 -17.38
N ILE A 166 28.48 3.20 -18.35
CA ILE A 166 28.57 4.00 -19.57
C ILE A 166 27.63 3.38 -20.62
N PRO A 167 26.48 4.01 -20.93
CA PRO A 167 25.47 3.41 -21.80
C PRO A 167 25.92 3.32 -23.27
N ASN A 168 26.82 4.22 -23.69
CA ASN A 168 27.31 4.28 -25.07
C ASN A 168 28.51 3.33 -25.26
N GLN A 169 28.37 2.37 -26.18
CA GLN A 169 29.38 1.37 -26.49
C GLN A 169 30.70 1.99 -27.00
N ASN A 170 30.63 3.03 -27.82
CA ASN A 170 31.83 3.71 -28.34
C ASN A 170 32.58 4.45 -27.23
N ALA A 171 31.84 5.10 -26.32
CA ALA A 171 32.42 5.77 -25.16
C ALA A 171 33.06 4.74 -24.20
N ARG A 172 32.41 3.60 -24.02
CA ARG A 172 32.93 2.50 -23.21
C ARG A 172 34.26 1.97 -23.78
N PHE A 173 34.34 1.74 -25.09
CA PHE A 173 35.59 1.33 -25.74
C PHE A 173 36.68 2.40 -25.66
N ALA A 174 36.33 3.67 -25.85
CA ALA A 174 37.29 4.77 -25.74
C ALA A 174 37.88 4.86 -24.32
N VAL A 175 37.04 4.76 -23.28
CA VAL A 175 37.50 4.77 -21.88
C VAL A 175 38.33 3.52 -21.57
N ALA A 176 37.93 2.35 -22.04
CA ALA A 176 38.72 1.12 -21.87
C ALA A 176 40.11 1.25 -22.51
N MET A 177 40.20 1.76 -23.74
CA MET A 177 41.46 2.00 -24.44
C MET A 177 42.32 3.05 -23.73
N ALA A 178 41.71 4.12 -23.21
CA ALA A 178 42.41 5.14 -22.43
C ALA A 178 43.01 4.55 -21.15
N LEU A 179 42.28 3.71 -20.41
CA LEU A 179 42.78 3.05 -19.20
C LEU A 179 43.94 2.10 -19.51
N VAL A 180 43.83 1.32 -20.59
CA VAL A 180 44.92 0.44 -21.06
C VAL A 180 46.16 1.27 -21.42
N GLY A 181 45.99 2.34 -22.20
CA GLY A 181 47.08 3.25 -22.55
C GLY A 181 47.73 3.89 -21.33
N THR A 182 46.93 4.28 -20.33
CA THR A 182 47.42 4.86 -19.08
C THR A 182 48.24 3.85 -18.28
N PHE A 183 47.82 2.58 -18.23
CA PHE A 183 48.58 1.51 -17.57
C PHE A 183 49.95 1.28 -18.20
N PHE A 184 50.00 1.13 -19.54
CA PHE A 184 51.27 0.97 -20.26
C PHE A 184 52.14 2.24 -20.21
N GLY A 185 51.52 3.42 -20.28
CA GLY A 185 52.20 4.71 -20.14
C GLY A 185 52.86 4.86 -18.77
N ALA A 186 52.16 4.49 -17.69
CA ALA A 186 52.71 4.50 -16.34
C ALA A 186 53.88 3.49 -16.20
N GLY A 187 53.73 2.28 -16.76
CA GLY A 187 54.79 1.28 -16.75
C GLY A 187 56.06 1.72 -17.48
N THR A 188 55.90 2.35 -18.66
CA THR A 188 57.03 2.89 -19.44
C THR A 188 57.67 4.09 -18.74
N LEU A 189 56.88 5.02 -18.20
CA LEU A 189 57.39 6.15 -17.42
C LEU A 189 58.22 5.68 -16.20
N ALA A 190 57.69 4.72 -15.44
CA ALA A 190 58.40 4.14 -14.29
C ALA A 190 59.72 3.45 -14.68
N TYR A 191 59.80 2.92 -15.91
CA TYR A 191 60.99 2.26 -16.43
C TYR A 191 62.08 3.26 -16.88
N VAL A 192 61.68 4.36 -17.54
CA VAL A 192 62.60 5.37 -18.08
C VAL A 192 63.09 6.31 -16.99
N GLU A 193 62.21 6.81 -16.14
CA GLU A 193 62.51 7.84 -15.14
C GLU A 193 63.08 7.27 -13.83
N ARG A 194 64.09 6.40 -13.94
CA ARG A 194 64.74 5.79 -12.76
C ARG A 194 65.41 6.82 -11.84
N LYS A 195 65.72 8.00 -12.36
CA LYS A 195 66.42 9.08 -11.63
C LYS A 195 65.48 9.95 -10.80
N HIS A 196 64.17 9.93 -11.06
CA HIS A 196 63.18 10.72 -10.33
C HIS A 196 62.27 9.82 -9.47
N PRO A 197 62.61 9.62 -8.17
CA PRO A 197 61.93 8.64 -7.34
C PRO A 197 60.44 8.94 -7.14
N VAL A 198 60.05 10.21 -7.10
CA VAL A 198 58.66 10.64 -6.91
C VAL A 198 57.78 10.29 -8.12
N LEU A 199 58.25 10.55 -9.34
CA LEU A 199 57.49 10.22 -10.56
C LEU A 199 57.32 8.70 -10.69
N ARG A 200 58.37 7.95 -10.35
CA ARG A 200 58.33 6.48 -10.34
C ARG A 200 57.32 5.93 -9.35
N THR A 201 57.27 6.45 -8.11
CA THR A 201 56.31 5.96 -7.11
C THR A 201 54.88 6.26 -7.53
N VAL A 202 54.60 7.46 -8.05
CA VAL A 202 53.27 7.82 -8.57
C VAL A 202 52.84 6.88 -9.70
N ALA A 203 53.72 6.62 -10.67
CA ALA A 203 53.42 5.74 -11.80
C ALA A 203 53.16 4.28 -11.36
N ILE A 204 53.93 3.77 -10.40
CA ILE A 204 53.73 2.42 -9.84
C ILE A 204 52.40 2.34 -9.10
N VAL A 205 52.08 3.33 -8.25
CA VAL A 205 50.80 3.36 -7.51
C VAL A 205 49.64 3.38 -8.49
N LEU A 206 49.69 4.23 -9.54
CA LEU A 206 48.66 4.28 -10.57
C LEU A 206 48.46 2.93 -11.27
N ALA A 207 49.56 2.27 -11.66
CA ALA A 207 49.50 0.96 -12.31
C ALA A 207 48.92 -0.12 -11.39
N ILE A 208 49.31 -0.14 -10.11
CA ILE A 208 48.77 -1.08 -9.12
C ILE A 208 47.28 -0.80 -8.88
N SER A 209 46.87 0.46 -8.75
CA SER A 209 45.47 0.83 -8.58
C SER A 209 44.61 0.33 -9.74
N LEU A 210 45.06 0.52 -10.98
CA LEU A 210 44.36 -0.02 -12.17
C LEU A 210 44.32 -1.55 -12.14
N LEU A 211 45.42 -2.20 -11.78
CA LEU A 211 45.47 -3.66 -11.69
C LEU A 211 44.48 -4.18 -10.65
N VAL A 212 44.43 -3.60 -9.45
CA VAL A 212 43.48 -3.96 -8.39
C VAL A 212 42.03 -3.70 -8.82
N LEU A 213 41.76 -2.63 -9.55
CA LEU A 213 40.41 -2.32 -10.04
C LEU A 213 39.89 -3.37 -11.03
N PHE A 214 40.78 -3.91 -11.88
CA PHE A 214 40.43 -4.84 -12.97
C PHE A 214 40.74 -6.30 -12.67
N THR A 215 41.46 -6.62 -11.60
CA THR A 215 41.61 -8.01 -11.18
C THR A 215 40.34 -8.47 -10.47
N PRO A 216 39.80 -9.64 -10.85
CA PRO A 216 38.66 -10.20 -10.16
C PRO A 216 39.04 -10.36 -8.69
N ASN A 217 38.20 -9.86 -7.78
CA ASN A 217 38.40 -9.99 -6.35
C ASN A 217 38.24 -11.47 -5.98
N ARG A 218 39.28 -12.27 -6.23
CA ARG A 218 39.48 -13.59 -5.65
C ARG A 218 39.77 -13.36 -4.17
N ARG A 219 38.77 -12.88 -3.43
CA ARG A 219 38.71 -13.12 -1.99
C ARG A 219 38.96 -14.60 -1.86
N ARG A 220 40.08 -14.96 -1.23
CA ARG A 220 40.39 -16.32 -0.86
C ARG A 220 39.16 -16.83 -0.11
N ARG A 221 38.25 -17.52 -0.81
CA ARG A 221 37.41 -18.57 -0.22
C ARG A 221 38.40 -19.69 0.12
N GLY A 222 39.25 -19.38 1.07
CA GLY A 222 40.29 -20.22 1.58
C GLY A 222 39.77 -20.73 2.90
N PHE A 223 39.49 -22.02 2.90
CA PHE A 223 40.24 -22.86 3.83
C PHE A 223 39.76 -22.81 5.29
N TRP A 224 38.47 -22.58 5.50
CA TRP A 224 37.77 -22.93 6.74
C TRP A 224 36.53 -23.72 6.36
N SER A 225 36.76 -24.98 6.00
CA SER A 225 35.75 -26.03 5.99
C SER A 225 36.39 -27.22 6.70
N ASP A 226 36.63 -27.05 7.98
CA ASP A 226 36.79 -28.16 8.92
C ASP A 226 35.62 -28.01 9.91
N ASP A 227 34.91 -29.13 10.10
CA ASP A 227 33.73 -29.43 10.93
C ASP A 227 32.32 -29.21 10.34
#